data_AF-A0A7S0WYE0-F1
#
_entry.id   AF-A0A7S0WYE0-F1
#
_cell.length_a   1.000
_cell.length_b   1.000
_cell.length_c   1.000
_cell.angle_alpha   90.00
_cell.angle_beta   90.00
_cell.angle_gamma   90.00
#
_symmetry.space_group_name_H-M   'P 1'
#
loop_
_entity.id
_entity.type
_entity.pdbx_description
1 polymer ?
#
loop_
_entity_poly.entity_id
_entity_poly.type
_entity_poly.pdbx_seq_one_letter_code
_entity_poly.pdbx_strand_id
1 'polypeptide(L)'
;SDWPFFKLLKKGQPSRDTPVDYKGDKKKADAMVAWVATETGAFFGLKGQIKEFDTLARKLAKGAAASALKTTAADARKLLASVSESDKPHAEYYIKVFEKLAEKADYVAAESKRLKKMVEDKGVTKDKKDGFQAKLNALASFSALA
;
A
#
# COMPACT_ATOMS: atom_id res chain seq x y z
N SER A 1 -20.56 -0.98 26.73
CA SER A 1 -19.46 -0.07 26.39
C SER A 1 -18.60 -0.69 25.31
N ASP A 2 -18.22 0.07 24.26
CA ASP A 2 -17.55 -0.45 23.06
C ASP A 2 -16.01 -0.55 23.18
N TRP A 3 -15.52 -0.81 24.39
CA TRP A 3 -14.09 -0.98 24.65
C TRP A 3 -13.59 -2.34 24.16
N PRO A 4 -12.34 -2.44 23.67
CA PRO A 4 -11.36 -1.36 23.46
C PRO A 4 -11.63 -0.54 22.18
N PHE A 5 -11.05 0.66 22.06
CA PHE A 5 -10.97 1.40 20.80
C PHE A 5 -9.51 1.73 20.45
N PHE A 6 -9.20 1.78 19.16
CA PHE A 6 -7.86 2.09 18.65
C PHE A 6 -7.94 3.31 17.73
N LYS A 7 -7.00 4.25 17.92
CA LYS A 7 -6.90 5.50 17.16
C LYS A 7 -5.47 5.69 16.69
N LEU A 8 -5.29 6.10 15.44
CA LEU A 8 -3.98 6.41 14.86
C LEU A 8 -3.79 7.94 14.83
N LEU A 9 -2.72 8.39 15.48
CA LEU A 9 -2.25 9.76 15.42
C LEU A 9 -1.15 9.86 14.36
N LYS A 10 -1.36 10.70 13.34
CA LYS A 10 -0.41 10.88 12.24
C LYS A 10 0.50 12.09 12.52
N LYS A 11 1.79 11.94 12.23
CA LYS A 11 2.76 13.04 12.33
C LYS A 11 2.28 14.22 11.46
N GLY A 12 2.31 15.42 12.04
CA GLY A 12 1.89 16.65 11.34
C GLY A 12 0.37 16.91 11.34
N GLN A 13 -0.45 16.06 11.97
CA GLN A 13 -1.88 16.33 12.16
C GLN A 13 -2.20 16.68 13.62
N PRO A 14 -3.14 17.63 13.89
CA PRO A 14 -3.57 17.95 15.25
C PRO A 14 -4.15 16.73 15.96
N SER A 15 -3.62 16.39 17.14
CA SER A 15 -4.01 15.19 17.90
C SER A 15 -5.45 15.24 18.42
N ARG A 16 -6.04 16.43 18.55
CA ARG A 16 -7.37 16.63 19.16
C ARG A 16 -8.52 16.43 18.20
N ASP A 17 -8.34 16.73 16.91
CA ASP A 17 -9.47 16.92 15.99
C ASP A 17 -9.50 15.94 14.80
N THR A 18 -8.42 15.19 14.52
CA THR A 18 -8.37 14.29 13.34
C THR A 18 -7.77 12.88 13.55
N PRO A 19 -7.86 12.23 14.74
CA PRO A 19 -7.39 10.85 14.87
C PRO A 19 -8.19 9.90 13.96
N VAL A 20 -7.50 9.00 13.27
CA VAL A 20 -8.16 7.99 12.42
C VAL A 20 -8.59 6.82 13.29
N ASP A 21 -9.88 6.52 13.31
CA ASP A 21 -10.43 5.39 14.04
C ASP A 21 -10.17 4.06 13.31
N TYR A 22 -9.69 3.06 14.05
CA TYR A 22 -9.73 1.69 13.57
C TYR A 22 -11.16 1.16 13.66
N LYS A 23 -11.75 0.83 12.50
CA LYS A 23 -13.09 0.23 12.40
C LYS A 23 -13.05 -1.27 12.09
N GLY A 24 -11.85 -1.86 12.00
CA GLY A 24 -11.67 -3.28 11.73
C GLY A 24 -11.89 -4.16 12.97
N ASP A 25 -11.76 -5.47 12.77
CA ASP A 25 -11.87 -6.45 13.85
C ASP A 25 -10.73 -6.27 14.86
N LYS A 26 -11.09 -5.95 16.10
CA LYS A 26 -10.19 -5.67 17.22
C LYS A 26 -9.39 -6.90 17.68
N LYS A 27 -9.79 -8.11 17.27
CA LYS A 27 -9.10 -9.37 17.60
C LYS A 27 -8.06 -9.78 16.56
N LYS A 28 -7.97 -9.07 15.44
CA LYS A 28 -7.08 -9.42 14.31
C LYS A 28 -5.92 -8.44 14.24
N ALA A 29 -4.81 -8.78 14.93
CA ALA A 29 -3.61 -7.95 14.96
C ALA A 29 -3.08 -7.65 13.54
N ASP A 30 -3.04 -8.63 12.64
CA ASP A 30 -2.55 -8.44 11.27
C ASP A 30 -3.38 -7.42 10.48
N ALA A 31 -4.70 -7.40 10.68
CA ALA A 31 -5.58 -6.43 10.05
C ALA A 31 -5.33 -5.01 10.59
N MET A 32 -4.98 -4.89 11.88
CA MET A 32 -4.58 -3.62 12.48
C MET A 32 -3.22 -3.15 11.95
N VAL A 33 -2.22 -4.02 11.83
CA VAL A 33 -0.91 -3.67 11.26
C VAL A 33 -1.05 -3.26 9.79
N ALA A 34 -1.84 -3.99 8.99
CA ALA A 34 -2.13 -3.63 7.60
C ALA A 34 -2.88 -2.29 7.48
N TRP A 35 -3.78 -1.99 8.41
CA TRP A 35 -4.43 -0.68 8.49
C TRP A 35 -3.42 0.43 8.80
N VAL A 36 -2.56 0.27 9.80
CA VAL A 36 -1.52 1.26 10.12
C VAL A 36 -0.57 1.46 8.92
N ALA A 37 -0.17 0.37 8.27
CA ALA A 37 0.63 0.42 7.05
C ALA A 37 -0.06 1.26 5.97
N THR A 38 -1.33 1.00 5.69
CA THR A 38 -2.12 1.76 4.70
C THR A 38 -2.23 3.24 5.04
N GLU A 39 -2.47 3.57 6.31
CA GLU A 39 -2.72 4.93 6.76
C GLU A 39 -1.45 5.80 6.87
N THR A 40 -0.30 5.18 7.15
CA THR A 40 0.99 5.86 7.33
C THR A 40 1.93 5.67 6.16
N GLY A 41 1.61 4.73 5.30
CA GLY A 41 2.51 4.13 4.34
C GLY A 41 3.62 3.29 4.95
N ALA A 42 3.77 3.08 6.27
CA ALA A 42 4.96 2.46 6.85
C ALA A 42 5.22 1.00 6.38
N PHE A 43 6.50 0.60 6.38
CA PHE A 43 6.91 -0.76 6.08
C PHE A 43 6.87 -1.63 7.34
N PHE A 44 6.14 -2.74 7.28
CA PHE A 44 6.03 -3.70 8.37
C PHE A 44 6.42 -5.13 7.96
N GLY A 45 6.95 -5.31 6.74
CA GLY A 45 7.23 -6.64 6.20
C GLY A 45 5.96 -7.45 5.93
N LEU A 46 4.84 -6.78 5.65
CA LEU A 46 3.59 -7.46 5.33
C LEU A 46 3.70 -8.16 3.98
N LYS A 47 2.93 -9.23 3.78
CA LYS A 47 2.81 -9.88 2.48
C LYS A 47 2.50 -8.84 1.40
N GLY A 48 3.26 -8.87 0.30
CA GLY A 48 3.19 -7.89 -0.77
C GLY A 48 4.14 -6.71 -0.62
N GLN A 49 4.73 -6.46 0.55
CA GLN A 49 5.76 -5.43 0.72
C GLN A 49 7.15 -5.99 0.45
N ILE A 50 7.94 -5.28 -0.35
CA ILE A 50 9.35 -5.59 -0.59
C ILE A 50 10.15 -4.33 -0.31
N LYS A 51 11.10 -4.41 0.63
CA LYS A 51 11.78 -3.25 1.22
C LYS A 51 12.45 -2.34 0.18
N GLU A 52 13.09 -2.92 -0.82
CA GLU A 52 13.80 -2.23 -1.88
C GLU A 52 12.83 -1.48 -2.79
N PHE A 53 11.70 -2.09 -3.14
CA PHE A 53 10.65 -1.47 -3.95
C PHE A 53 9.87 -0.40 -3.18
N ASP A 54 9.61 -0.63 -1.89
CA ASP A 54 9.09 0.36 -0.95
C ASP A 54 9.96 1.62 -0.93
N THR A 55 11.27 1.42 -0.87
CA THR A 55 12.24 2.51 -0.84
C THR A 55 12.22 3.30 -2.14
N LEU A 56 12.06 2.64 -3.29
CA LEU A 56 11.85 3.33 -4.57
C LEU A 56 10.54 4.12 -4.59
N ALA A 57 9.43 3.53 -4.13
CA ALA A 57 8.12 4.19 -4.10
C ALA A 57 8.13 5.47 -3.26
N ARG A 58 8.76 5.42 -2.09
CA ARG A 58 8.83 6.55 -1.14
C ARG A 58 9.72 7.71 -1.59
N LYS A 59 10.65 7.47 -2.51
CA LYS A 59 11.49 8.54 -3.08
C LYS A 59 10.71 9.45 -4.02
N LEU A 60 9.55 9.01 -4.51
CA LEU A 60 8.72 9.82 -5.38
C LEU A 60 7.95 10.87 -4.58
N ALA A 61 7.94 12.09 -5.11
CA ALA A 61 7.11 13.18 -4.61
C ALA A 61 5.76 13.22 -5.35
N LYS A 62 4.72 13.75 -4.69
CA LYS A 62 3.44 14.02 -5.33
C LYS A 62 3.64 14.92 -6.56
N GLY A 63 3.04 14.55 -7.69
CA GLY A 63 3.24 15.26 -8.96
C GLY A 63 4.58 14.97 -9.65
N ALA A 64 5.28 13.89 -9.28
CA ALA A 64 6.48 13.44 -9.99
C ALA A 64 6.23 13.35 -11.50
N ALA A 65 7.18 13.86 -12.28
CA ALA A 65 7.11 13.82 -13.73
C ALA A 65 7.03 12.38 -14.25
N ALA A 66 6.31 12.17 -15.35
CA ALA A 66 6.19 10.85 -15.99
C ALA A 66 7.56 10.23 -16.34
N SER A 67 8.56 11.05 -16.68
CA SER A 67 9.93 10.59 -16.90
C SER A 67 10.57 10.00 -15.64
N ALA A 68 10.41 10.65 -14.49
CA ALA A 68 10.91 10.13 -13.22
C ALA A 68 10.24 8.80 -12.85
N LEU A 69 8.92 8.70 -13.03
CA LEU A 69 8.16 7.47 -12.80
C LEU A 69 8.62 6.32 -13.70
N LYS A 70 8.86 6.60 -14.99
CA LYS A 70 9.41 5.60 -15.95
C LYS A 70 10.83 5.18 -15.58
N THR A 71 11.69 6.10 -15.17
CA THR A 71 13.04 5.78 -14.67
C THR A 71 12.97 4.89 -13.44
N THR A 72 12.11 5.23 -12.46
CA THR A 72 11.91 4.39 -11.27
C THR A 72 11.36 3.02 -11.61
N ALA A 73 10.46 2.90 -12.59
CA ALA A 73 9.98 1.61 -13.09
C ALA A 73 11.11 0.78 -13.72
N ALA A 74 12.03 1.41 -14.46
CA ALA A 74 13.20 0.76 -15.03
C ALA A 74 14.18 0.28 -13.94
N ASP A 75 14.41 1.08 -12.90
CA ASP A 75 15.24 0.69 -11.77
C ASP A 75 14.61 -0.44 -10.96
N ALA A 76 13.29 -0.41 -10.75
CA ALA A 76 12.55 -1.49 -10.13
C ALA A 76 12.65 -2.80 -10.92
N ARG A 77 12.65 -2.74 -12.26
CA ARG A 77 12.89 -3.93 -13.11
C ARG A 77 14.27 -4.55 -12.90
N LYS A 78 15.32 -3.74 -12.73
CA LYS A 78 16.67 -4.26 -12.47
C LYS A 78 16.73 -5.05 -11.16
N LEU A 79 15.92 -4.67 -10.17
CA LEU A 79 15.84 -5.37 -8.88
C LEU A 79 15.17 -6.75 -9.00
N LEU A 80 14.39 -7.05 -10.05
CA LEU A 80 13.72 -8.35 -10.18
C LEU A 80 14.67 -9.54 -10.14
N ALA A 81 15.91 -9.35 -10.63
CA ALA A 81 16.93 -10.41 -10.63
C ALA A 81 17.35 -10.85 -9.21
N SER A 82 17.19 -9.99 -8.20
CA SER A 82 17.51 -10.29 -6.81
C SER A 82 16.28 -10.64 -5.96
N VAL A 83 15.09 -10.70 -6.56
CA VAL A 83 13.83 -11.01 -5.87
C VAL A 83 13.60 -12.52 -5.88
N SER A 84 13.19 -13.08 -4.74
CA SER A 84 12.82 -14.49 -4.61
C SER A 84 11.66 -14.85 -5.56
N GLU A 85 11.60 -16.09 -6.06
CA GLU A 85 10.49 -16.51 -6.94
C GLU A 85 9.11 -16.28 -6.31
N SER A 86 8.99 -16.47 -4.98
CA SER A 86 7.76 -16.21 -4.24
C SER A 86 7.37 -14.73 -4.18
N ASP A 87 8.34 -13.83 -4.23
CA ASP A 87 8.11 -12.38 -4.15
C ASP A 87 8.01 -11.70 -5.53
N LYS A 88 8.42 -12.39 -6.62
CA LYS A 88 8.34 -11.83 -7.98
C LYS A 88 6.96 -11.28 -8.33
N PRO A 89 5.82 -11.96 -8.06
CA PRO A 89 4.50 -11.41 -8.35
C PRO A 89 4.21 -10.11 -7.59
N HIS A 90 4.82 -9.93 -6.42
CA HIS A 90 4.70 -8.71 -5.63
C HIS A 90 5.59 -7.60 -6.20
N ALA A 91 6.83 -7.90 -6.57
CA ALA A 91 7.75 -6.96 -7.23
C ALA A 91 7.19 -6.44 -8.57
N GLU A 92 6.65 -7.35 -9.39
CA GLU A 92 5.98 -6.99 -10.66
C GLU A 92 4.80 -6.04 -10.44
N TYR A 93 4.09 -6.20 -9.32
CA TYR A 93 3.00 -5.30 -8.97
C TYR A 93 3.50 -3.86 -8.68
N TYR A 94 4.64 -3.68 -7.99
CA TYR A 94 5.23 -2.34 -7.83
C TYR A 94 5.59 -1.71 -9.17
N ILE A 95 6.23 -2.48 -10.06
CA ILE A 95 6.61 -2.01 -11.41
C ILE A 95 5.36 -1.52 -12.14
N LYS A 96 4.28 -2.31 -12.12
CA LYS A 96 3.00 -1.92 -12.71
C LYS A 96 2.44 -0.63 -12.10
N VAL A 97 2.57 -0.42 -10.80
CA VAL A 97 2.10 0.80 -10.14
C VAL A 97 2.90 2.02 -10.64
N PHE A 98 4.22 1.93 -10.75
CA PHE A 98 5.06 3.01 -11.30
C PHE A 98 4.64 3.37 -12.73
N GLU A 99 4.41 2.37 -13.57
CA GLU A 99 3.99 2.58 -14.97
C GLU A 99 2.61 3.21 -15.06
N LYS A 100 1.66 2.72 -14.26
CA LYS A 100 0.30 3.27 -14.25
C LYS A 100 0.26 4.69 -13.71
N LEU A 101 1.11 5.03 -12.75
CA LEU A 101 1.28 6.42 -12.29
C LEU A 101 1.81 7.34 -13.39
N ALA A 102 2.70 6.85 -14.26
CA ALA A 102 3.22 7.63 -15.38
C ALA A 102 2.15 7.93 -16.45
N GLU A 103 1.09 7.12 -16.51
CA GLU A 103 -0.07 7.33 -17.39
C GLU A 103 -1.21 8.10 -16.69
N LYS A 104 -1.41 7.86 -15.40
CA LYS A 104 -2.57 8.31 -14.61
C LYS A 104 -2.14 8.65 -13.18
N ALA A 105 -2.03 9.96 -12.89
CA ALA A 105 -1.57 10.45 -11.60
C ALA A 105 -2.46 10.01 -10.41
N ASP A 106 -3.76 9.76 -10.64
CA ASP A 106 -4.73 9.34 -9.63
C ASP A 106 -4.79 7.82 -9.42
N TYR A 107 -3.97 7.04 -10.13
CA TYR A 107 -4.05 5.58 -10.14
C TYR A 107 -3.97 4.96 -8.74
N VAL A 108 -3.07 5.42 -7.88
CA VAL A 108 -2.89 4.87 -6.52
C VAL A 108 -4.17 5.05 -5.69
N ALA A 109 -4.80 6.22 -5.74
CA ALA A 109 -6.04 6.50 -5.03
C ALA A 109 -7.21 5.65 -5.57
N ALA A 110 -7.35 5.59 -6.89
CA ALA A 110 -8.41 4.82 -7.56
C ALA A 110 -8.27 3.30 -7.30
N GLU A 111 -7.05 2.76 -7.44
CA GLU A 111 -6.78 1.34 -7.25
C GLU A 111 -6.89 0.94 -5.78
N SER A 112 -6.44 1.79 -4.85
CA SER A 112 -6.63 1.56 -3.41
C SER A 112 -8.11 1.45 -3.06
N LYS A 113 -8.95 2.36 -3.59
CA LYS A 113 -10.41 2.32 -3.37
C LYS A 113 -11.03 1.06 -3.96
N ARG A 114 -10.60 0.64 -5.15
CA ARG A 114 -11.09 -0.58 -5.81
C ARG A 114 -10.72 -1.82 -4.98
N LEU A 115 -9.46 -1.95 -4.59
CA LEU A 115 -8.98 -3.11 -3.83
C LEU A 115 -9.61 -3.21 -2.43
N LYS A 116 -9.81 -2.09 -1.73
CA LYS A 116 -10.53 -2.07 -0.44
C LYS A 116 -11.93 -2.67 -0.59
N LYS A 117 -12.69 -2.25 -1.61
CA LYS A 117 -14.01 -2.84 -1.92
C LYS A 117 -13.92 -4.35 -2.17
N MET A 118 -12.90 -4.81 -2.90
CA MET A 118 -12.74 -6.25 -3.19
C MET A 118 -12.39 -7.08 -1.95
N VAL A 119 -11.67 -6.52 -0.97
CA VAL A 119 -11.38 -7.18 0.31
C VAL A 119 -12.66 -7.29 1.16
N GLU A 120 -13.51 -6.26 1.13
CA GLU A 120 -14.77 -6.19 1.87
C GLU A 120 -15.88 -7.07 1.28
N ASP A 121 -15.83 -7.33 -0.03
CA ASP A 121 -16.83 -8.10 -0.76
C ASP A 121 -16.98 -9.54 -0.21
N LYS A 122 -18.21 -9.93 0.17
CA LYS A 122 -18.53 -11.25 0.73
C LYS A 122 -18.46 -12.38 -0.30
N GLY A 123 -18.58 -12.07 -1.60
CA GLY A 123 -18.50 -13.04 -2.70
C GLY A 123 -17.07 -13.40 -3.11
N VAL A 124 -16.06 -12.71 -2.58
CA VAL A 124 -14.65 -12.96 -2.90
C VAL A 124 -14.09 -14.03 -1.96
N THR A 125 -13.42 -15.04 -2.52
CA THR A 125 -12.76 -16.12 -1.75
C THR A 125 -11.62 -15.58 -0.90
N LYS A 126 -11.28 -16.28 0.19
CA LYS A 126 -10.19 -15.89 1.09
C LYS A 126 -8.87 -15.66 0.34
N ASP A 127 -8.47 -16.58 -0.53
CA ASP A 127 -7.20 -16.46 -1.27
C ASP A 127 -7.15 -15.22 -2.18
N LYS A 128 -8.29 -14.88 -2.80
CA LYS A 128 -8.39 -13.65 -3.59
C LYS A 128 -8.31 -12.42 -2.70
N LYS A 129 -8.95 -12.42 -1.53
CA LYS A 129 -8.85 -11.34 -0.54
C LYS A 129 -7.41 -11.16 -0.06
N ASP A 130 -6.70 -12.24 0.22
CA ASP A 130 -5.30 -12.21 0.63
C ASP A 130 -4.42 -11.61 -0.49
N GLY A 131 -4.70 -11.95 -1.75
CA GLY A 131 -4.05 -11.33 -2.91
C GLY A 131 -4.36 -9.84 -3.07
N PHE A 132 -5.60 -9.41 -2.83
CA PHE A 132 -5.98 -8.00 -2.85
C PHE A 132 -5.37 -7.22 -1.69
N GLN A 133 -5.30 -7.83 -0.51
CA GLN A 133 -4.65 -7.25 0.66
C GLN A 133 -3.15 -7.09 0.43
N ALA A 134 -2.47 -8.08 -0.18
CA ALA A 134 -1.06 -7.95 -0.53
C ALA A 134 -0.80 -6.76 -1.48
N LYS A 135 -1.71 -6.53 -2.44
CA LYS A 135 -1.65 -5.36 -3.34
C LYS A 135 -1.91 -4.04 -2.61
N LEU A 136 -2.83 -4.01 -1.64
CA LEU A 136 -3.04 -2.83 -0.78
C LEU A 136 -1.81 -2.52 0.06
N ASN A 137 -1.17 -3.54 0.62
CA ASN A 137 0.06 -3.37 1.40
C ASN A 137 1.19 -2.77 0.56
N ALA A 138 1.33 -3.19 -0.71
CA ALA A 138 2.28 -2.61 -1.65
C ALA A 138 1.93 -1.15 -2.03
N LEU A 139 0.64 -0.87 -2.27
CA LEU A 139 0.17 0.49 -2.59
C LEU A 139 0.37 1.47 -1.44
N ALA A 140 0.38 1.00 -0.19
CA ALA A 140 0.64 1.84 0.97
C ALA A 140 1.99 2.58 0.86
N SER A 141 2.97 1.98 0.20
CA SER A 141 4.30 2.57 -0.01
C SER A 141 4.28 3.79 -0.94
N PHE A 142 3.17 3.99 -1.65
CA PHE A 142 2.90 5.14 -2.51
C PHE A 142 1.96 6.16 -1.86
N SER A 143 1.68 6.05 -0.55
CA SER A 143 0.71 6.92 0.15
C SER A 143 1.02 8.42 0.04
N ALA A 144 2.28 8.80 -0.14
CA ALA A 144 2.70 10.19 -0.39
C ALA A 144 2.23 10.73 -1.75
N LEU A 145 1.88 9.86 -2.70
CA LEU A 145 1.42 10.21 -4.05
C LEU A 145 -0.11 10.22 -4.17
N ALA A 146 -0.81 9.63 -3.18
CA ALA A 146 -2.26 9.51 -3.16
C ALA A 146 -2.99 10.85 -2.89
#